data_AF-A0A7X8R9C4-F1
#
_entry.id   AF-A0A7X8R9C4-F1
#
_cell.length_a   1.000
_cell.length_b   1.000
_cell.length_c   1.000
_cell.angle_alpha   90.00
_cell.angle_beta   90.00
_cell.angle_gamma   90.00
#
_symmetry.space_group_name_H-M   'P 1'
#
loop_
_entity.id
_entity.type
_entity.pdbx_description
1 polymer ?
#
loop_
_entity_poly.entity_id
_entity_poly.type
_entity_poly.pdbx_seq_one_letter_code
_entity_poly.pdbx_strand_id
1 'polypeptide(L)' 'MIYLIILVIILSFIEIKRMEEKQQKKEIVVYLGLAVIGLALGFLYLSNPYRTSLAQHILSLIGQEF' A
#
# COMPACT_ATOMS: atom_id res chain seq x y z
N MET A 1 -9.72 -8.35 -5.69
CA MET A 1 -8.44 -7.93 -5.09
C MET A 1 -7.25 -8.28 -5.96
N ILE A 2 -7.08 -9.53 -6.42
CA ILE A 2 -5.99 -9.91 -7.34
C ILE A 2 -5.91 -9.04 -8.61
N TYR A 3 -7.03 -8.76 -9.28
CA TYR A 3 -7.05 -7.86 -10.45
C TYR A 3 -6.58 -6.43 -10.12
N LEU A 4 -6.91 -5.91 -8.93
CA LEU A 4 -6.45 -4.60 -8.49
C LEU A 4 -4.95 -4.59 -8.18
N ILE A 5 -4.43 -5.68 -7.61
CA ILE A 5 -2.99 -5.84 -7.38
C ILE A 5 -2.23 -5.84 -8.71
N ILE A 6 -2.70 -6.59 -9.70
CA ILE A 6 -2.11 -6.60 -11.04
C ILE A 6 -2.12 -5.19 -11.66
N LEU A 7 -3.25 -4.48 -11.55
CA LEU A 7 -3.36 -3.10 -12.03
C LEU A 7 -2.36 -2.17 -11.35
N VAL A 8 -2.22 -2.25 -10.01
CA VAL A 8 -1.26 -1.45 -9.24
C VAL A 8 0.18 -1.74 -9.64
N ILE A 9 0.52 -3.01 -9.90
CA ILE A 9 1.87 -3.39 -10.36
C ILE A 9 2.16 -2.77 -11.74
N ILE A 10 1.22 -2.87 -12.68
CA ILE A 10 1.38 -2.29 -14.03
C ILE A 10 1.54 -0.77 -13.96
N LEU A 11 0.65 -0.09 -13.22
CA LEU A 11 0.72 1.36 -13.03
C LEU A 11 2.03 1.77 -12.38
N SER A 12 2.48 1.05 -11.35
CA SER A 12 3.76 1.32 -10.68
C SER A 12 4.94 1.22 -11.64
N PHE A 13 4.94 0.25 -12.55
CA PHE A 13 5.99 0.11 -13.55
C PHE A 13 6.04 1.31 -14.51
N ILE A 14 4.87 1.78 -14.95
CA ILE A 14 4.74 2.96 -15.83
C ILE A 14 5.20 4.22 -15.09
N GLU A 15 4.77 4.39 -13.84
CA GLU A 15 5.09 5.56 -13.02
C GLU A 15 6.60 5.65 -12.74
N ILE A 16 7.22 4.53 -12.35
CA ILE A 16 8.67 4.46 -12.07
C ILE A 16 9.46 4.78 -13.33
N LYS A 17 9.10 4.18 -14.48
CA LYS A 17 9.76 4.48 -15.75
C LYS A 17 9.69 5.97 -16.10
N ARG A 18 8.52 6.59 -15.91
CA ARG A 18 8.33 8.02 -16.15
C ARG A 18 9.14 8.89 -15.19
N MET A 19 9.33 8.46 -13.94
CA MET A 19 10.17 9.18 -12.96
C MET A 19 11.66 9.00 -13.26
N GLU A 20 12.10 7.83 -13.73
CA GLU A 20 13.48 7.61 -14.18
C GLU A 20 13.84 8.51 -15.36
N GLU A 21 12.95 8.62 -16.36
CA GLU A 21 13.11 9.52 -17.50
C GLU A 21 13.28 10.99 -17.07
N LYS A 22 12.69 11.37 -15.93
CA LYS A 22 12.80 12.72 -15.34
C LYS A 22 13.93 12.87 -14.32
N GLN A 23 14.76 11.83 -14.13
CA GLN A 23 15.82 11.78 -13.12
C GLN A 23 15.35 12.02 -11.67
N GLN A 24 14.08 11.73 -11.39
CA GLN A 24 13.41 11.93 -10.10
C GLN A 24 13.70 10.81 -9.09
N LYS A 25 14.99 10.58 -8.81
CA LYS A 25 15.45 9.44 -8.00
C LYS A 25 14.94 9.47 -6.56
N LYS A 26 14.73 10.66 -5.97
CA LYS A 26 14.21 10.80 -4.60
C LYS A 26 12.73 10.43 -4.54
N GLU A 27 11.97 10.87 -5.53
CA GLU A 27 10.54 10.57 -5.65
C GLU A 27 10.29 9.08 -5.86
N ILE A 28 11.16 8.39 -6.63
CA ILE A 28 11.09 6.93 -6.81
C ILE A 28 11.23 6.20 -5.47
N VAL A 29 12.14 6.62 -4.59
CA VAL A 29 12.32 6.00 -3.27
C VAL A 29 11.07 6.18 -2.41
N VAL A 30 10.51 7.38 -2.37
CA VAL A 30 9.26 7.66 -1.63
C VAL A 30 8.10 6.84 -2.20
N TYR A 31 7.98 6.79 -3.53
CA TYR A 31 6.97 6.02 -4.23
C TYR A 31 7.06 4.53 -3.91
N LEU A 32 8.26 3.93 -3.99
CA LEU A 32 8.51 2.53 -3.63
C LEU A 32 8.14 2.25 -2.17
N GLY A 33 8.50 3.15 -1.26
CA GLY A 33 8.11 3.03 0.15
C GLY A 33 6.60 2.95 0.33
N LEU A 34 5.86 3.86 -0.29
CA LEU A 34 4.39 3.86 -0.25
C LEU A 34 3.77 2.63 -0.95
N ALA A 35 4.33 2.21 -2.09
CA ALA A 35 3.86 1.04 -2.82
C ALA A 35 4.03 -0.25 -1.99
N VAL A 36 5.16 -0.41 -1.31
CA VAL A 36 5.42 -1.54 -0.42
C VAL A 36 4.43 -1.55 0.75
N ILE A 37 4.19 -0.39 1.38
CA ILE A 37 3.19 -0.27 2.46
C ILE A 37 1.80 -0.66 1.94
N GLY A 38 1.40 -0.14 0.78
CA GLY A 38 0.11 -0.45 0.15
C GLY A 38 -0.06 -1.94 -0.15
N LEU A 39 0.98 -2.58 -0.70
CA LEU A 39 0.98 -4.02 -0.96
C LEU A 39 0.92 -4.85 0.33
N ALA A 40 1.66 -4.46 1.37
CA ALA A 40 1.62 -5.12 2.67
C ALA A 40 0.22 -5.04 3.30
N LEU A 41 -0.43 -3.88 3.24
CA LEU A 41 -1.80 -3.70 3.70
C LEU A 41 -2.79 -4.54 2.88
N GLY A 42 -2.64 -4.56 1.55
CA GLY A 42 -3.45 -5.40 0.67
C GLY A 42 -3.28 -6.89 0.97
N PHE A 43 -2.05 -7.34 1.25
CA PHE A 43 -1.76 -8.72 1.64
C PHE A 43 -2.36 -9.08 3.00
N LEU A 44 -2.29 -8.18 3.99
CA LEU A 44 -2.92 -8.37 5.30
C LEU A 44 -4.45 -8.50 5.17
N TYR A 45 -5.07 -7.68 4.31
CA TYR A 45 -6.50 -7.76 4.03
C TYR A 45 -6.88 -9.08 3.34
N LEU A 46 -6.10 -9.52 2.35
CA LEU A 46 -6.35 -10.79 1.65
C LEU A 46 -6.19 -12.01 2.56
N SER A 47 -5.24 -11.97 3.50
CA SER A 47 -4.96 -13.07 4.40
C SER A 47 -6.07 -13.30 5.42
N ASN A 48 -6.74 -12.23 5.86
CA ASN A 48 -7.93 -12.33 6.69
C ASN A 48 -8.86 -11.11 6.46
N PRO A 49 -9.87 -11.24 5.59
CA PRO A 49 -10.78 -10.14 5.27
C PRO A 49 -11.69 -9.75 6.45
N TYR A 50 -11.81 -10.62 7.46
CA TYR A 50 -12.57 -10.37 8.69
C TYR A 50 -11.69 -9.93 9.85
N ARG A 51 -10.41 -9.62 9.59
CA ARG A 51 -9.52 -9.08 10.61
C ARG A 51 -10.08 -7.76 11.11
N THR A 52 -9.97 -7.53 12.42
CA THR A 52 -10.23 -6.22 13.04
C THR A 52 -9.53 -5.13 12.25
N SER A 53 -10.28 -4.08 11.91
CA SER A 53 -9.77 -3.02 11.06
C SER A 53 -8.61 -2.30 11.76
N LEU A 54 -7.70 -1.71 10.98
CA LEU A 54 -6.66 -0.84 11.54
C LEU A 54 -7.25 0.27 12.40
N ALA A 55 -8.42 0.80 12.01
CA ALA A 55 -9.16 1.78 12.80
C ALA A 55 -9.54 1.21 14.17
N GLN A 56 -10.09 -0.01 14.25
CA GLN A 56 -10.41 -0.67 15.52
C GLN A 56 -9.15 -0.92 16.37
N HIS A 57 -8.03 -1.31 15.77
CA HIS A 57 -6.77 -1.42 16.51
C HIS A 57 -6.32 -0.07 17.09
N ILE A 58 -6.36 1.01 16.31
CA ILE A 58 -6.00 2.35 16.80
C ILE A 58 -6.95 2.82 17.91
N LEU A 59 -8.26 2.59 17.74
CA LEU A 59 -9.27 2.93 18.74
C LEU A 59 -9.05 2.16 20.05
N SER A 60 -8.73 0.87 19.98
CA SER A 60 -8.41 0.07 21.17
C SER A 60 -7.15 0.58 21.90
N LEU A 61 -6.14 1.10 21.17
CA LEU A 61 -4.95 1.68 21.77
C LEU A 61 -5.22 2.99 22.51
N ILE A 62 -6.27 3.73 22.13
CA ILE A 62 -6.69 4.98 22.76
C ILE A 62 -7.76 4.70 23.84
N GLY A 63 -8.07 3.44 24.13
CA GLY A 63 -8.99 3.02 25.19
C GLY A 63 -10.47 3.01 24.77
N GLN A 64 -10.75 3.06 23.46
CA GLN A 64 -12.09 3.00 22.92
C GLN A 64 -12.35 1.59 22.34
N GLU A 65 -12.99 0.74 23.14
CA GLU A 65 -13.36 -0.63 22.75
C GLU A 65 -14.75 -0.67 22.09
N PHE A 66 -14.91 -1.51 21.06
CA PHE A 66 -16.17 -1.78 20.34
C PHE A 66 -16.49 -3.28 20.39
#